data_AF-A0A7Y5L8W3-F1
#
_entry.id   AF-A0A7Y5L8W3-F1
#
_cell.length_a   1.000
_cell.length_b   1.000
_cell.length_c   1.000
_cell.angle_alpha   90.00
_cell.angle_beta   90.00
_cell.angle_gamma   90.00
#
_symmetry.space_group_name_H-M   'P 1'
#
loop_
_entity.id
_entity.type
_entity.pdbx_description
1 polymer ?
#
loop_
_entity_poly.entity_id
_entity_poly.type
_entity_poly.pdbx_seq_one_letter_code
_entity_poly.pdbx_strand_id
1 'polypeptide(L)'
;MKTKFAAFTLLSALLLTAPLALAQYSGGSGDGYVSSRSDDILYEGTTPIVTGDELPDVVHHLTINNPAGVTLSKSITLTGTLSVLNGDFNLNGNVITLGEYATLVETPGNIIIGGGGNLTVTRTLNDLTQGQNVANLGLTIKTAVPLGSTTIARGNELQQINPNKISTPRFFDVTPTNNQNLNATVEFRYDESEIEGVPEADLALFISHDAVALANAAPLKGMAQLSADPTWEFLGGNVVSSTKTISKGGVGGFSRLAIARGYVLFADEYVKIDGHKFSQGDIHSNGKIIFDKGDRSKHTGNLTAVKYIDIEKYNTIDGNVYAGIYLDISSRATVTGEAVAPATVANINLPTPVFTAPKSGKERVPKKGSLTLPPGNYGEIEVDSRGTLYLTSGDYFIDELEVDDGAVISIDVADGPVNINVVSKLEFEKEVEINITPQGPAASNQVTFTTLQHKEVKIGDESFVQGWLIAPNAEVDLREECVFKGSIVAKA
;
A
#
# COMPACT_ATOMS: atom_id res chain seq x y z
N MET A 1 -55.64 -15.14 -3.97
CA MET A 1 -55.13 -16.31 -4.70
C MET A 1 -53.73 -15.98 -5.18
N LYS A 2 -52.72 -16.64 -4.58
CA LYS A 2 -51.39 -16.99 -5.11
C LYS A 2 -50.74 -16.04 -6.15
N THR A 3 -49.79 -15.19 -5.72
CA THR A 3 -48.32 -15.36 -5.79
C THR A 3 -47.66 -14.97 -7.12
N LYS A 4 -46.64 -14.09 -7.02
CA LYS A 4 -45.30 -14.10 -7.63
C LYS A 4 -44.93 -12.74 -8.25
N PHE A 5 -44.22 -11.92 -7.47
CA PHE A 5 -43.28 -10.96 -8.04
C PHE A 5 -41.95 -11.70 -8.23
N ALA A 6 -41.50 -11.81 -9.47
CA ALA A 6 -40.13 -12.17 -9.79
C ALA A 6 -39.37 -10.86 -10.03
N ALA A 7 -38.32 -10.66 -9.24
CA ALA A 7 -37.27 -9.71 -9.54
C ALA A 7 -36.58 -10.13 -10.85
N PHE A 8 -36.31 -9.17 -11.73
CA PHE A 8 -35.30 -9.32 -12.77
C PHE A 8 -34.38 -8.11 -12.72
N THR A 9 -33.13 -8.39 -12.39
CA THR A 9 -31.96 -7.54 -12.37
C THR A 9 -31.71 -6.95 -13.76
N LEU A 10 -31.54 -5.64 -13.86
CA LEU A 10 -30.93 -5.01 -15.03
C LEU A 10 -29.44 -5.34 -15.03
N LEU A 11 -29.06 -6.37 -15.77
CA LEU A 11 -27.70 -6.53 -16.27
C LEU A 11 -27.64 -5.78 -17.62
N SER A 12 -27.28 -4.50 -17.62
CA SER A 12 -27.03 -3.79 -18.87
C SER A 12 -25.61 -4.08 -19.37
N ALA A 13 -25.40 -5.27 -19.92
CA ALA A 13 -24.37 -5.48 -20.91
C ALA A 13 -24.90 -4.92 -22.23
N LEU A 14 -24.63 -3.64 -22.50
CA LEU A 14 -24.85 -3.09 -23.83
C LEU A 14 -23.69 -3.53 -24.73
N LEU A 15 -23.79 -4.74 -25.28
CA LEU A 15 -23.05 -5.10 -26.49
C LEU A 15 -23.62 -4.26 -27.63
N LEU A 16 -22.98 -3.12 -27.90
CA LEU A 16 -23.20 -2.39 -29.13
C LEU A 16 -22.38 -3.06 -30.25
N THR A 17 -22.91 -4.15 -30.82
CA THR A 17 -22.41 -4.66 -32.10
C THR A 17 -23.08 -3.89 -33.23
N ALA A 18 -22.42 -2.82 -33.67
CA ALA A 18 -22.59 -2.31 -35.03
C ALA A 18 -21.21 -2.35 -35.68
N PRO A 19 -21.03 -3.01 -36.83
CA PRO A 19 -19.77 -2.92 -37.55
C PRO A 19 -19.66 -1.50 -38.09
N LEU A 20 -18.79 -0.68 -37.49
CA LEU A 20 -18.28 0.48 -38.21
C LEU A 20 -17.48 -0.06 -39.39
N ALA A 21 -17.96 0.21 -40.60
CA ALA A 21 -17.20 -0.03 -41.81
C ALA A 21 -15.99 0.91 -41.81
N LEU A 22 -14.84 0.45 -41.29
CA LEU A 22 -13.55 1.07 -41.51
C LEU A 22 -13.04 0.62 -42.88
N ALA A 23 -12.69 1.59 -43.73
CA ALA A 23 -12.05 1.33 -45.00
C ALA A 23 -10.69 0.66 -44.76
N GLN A 24 -10.52 -0.55 -45.30
CA GLN A 24 -9.23 -1.24 -45.34
C GLN A 24 -8.35 -0.62 -46.43
N TYR A 25 -7.11 -0.29 -46.11
CA TYR A 25 -6.06 -0.15 -47.11
C TYR A 25 -4.92 -1.12 -46.82
N SER A 26 -4.54 -1.88 -47.85
CA SER A 26 -3.49 -2.90 -47.80
C SER A 26 -2.33 -2.50 -48.72
N GLY A 27 -1.12 -2.48 -48.16
CA GLY A 27 0.15 -2.43 -48.88
C GLY A 27 0.92 -1.14 -48.59
N GLY A 28 2.12 -1.15 -48.03
CA GLY A 28 3.04 -2.22 -47.61
C GLY A 28 4.22 -1.53 -46.92
N SER A 29 5.03 -2.26 -46.15
CA SER A 29 6.25 -1.71 -45.52
C SER A 29 6.15 -0.29 -44.90
N GLY A 30 5.25 0.04 -43.98
CA GLY A 30 4.17 -0.77 -43.41
C GLY A 30 4.20 -0.85 -41.88
N ASP A 31 4.11 0.28 -41.16
CA ASP A 31 3.80 0.33 -39.73
C ASP A 31 2.70 1.37 -39.45
N GLY A 32 1.45 0.90 -39.47
CA GLY A 32 0.35 1.30 -38.56
C GLY A 32 -0.04 2.76 -38.36
N TYR A 33 -0.42 3.52 -39.40
CA TYR A 33 -1.15 4.78 -39.21
C TYR A 33 -2.58 4.72 -39.79
N VAL A 34 -3.59 4.78 -38.92
CA VAL A 34 -5.01 4.93 -39.31
C VAL A 34 -5.63 6.04 -38.44
N SER A 35 -5.96 7.17 -39.06
CA SER A 35 -6.64 8.29 -38.41
C SER A 35 -8.03 8.51 -39.05
N SER A 36 -9.08 8.61 -38.22
CA SER A 36 -10.43 9.03 -38.67
C SER A 36 -10.80 10.46 -38.23
N ARG A 37 -9.94 11.09 -37.41
CA ARG A 37 -9.72 12.54 -37.20
C ARG A 37 -8.22 12.68 -36.97
N SER A 38 -7.57 13.72 -37.53
CA SER A 38 -6.10 13.83 -37.66
C SER A 38 -5.25 13.49 -36.42
N ASP A 39 -5.83 13.50 -35.22
CA ASP A 39 -5.12 13.34 -33.94
C ASP A 39 -5.56 12.10 -33.14
N ASP A 40 -6.39 11.20 -33.71
CA ASP A 40 -6.69 9.88 -33.14
C ASP A 40 -5.73 8.84 -33.74
N ILE A 41 -4.87 8.27 -32.90
CA ILE A 41 -3.75 7.41 -33.26
C ILE A 41 -3.93 5.99 -32.69
N LEU A 42 -3.76 4.98 -33.54
CA LEU A 42 -3.78 3.56 -33.17
C LEU A 42 -2.46 2.91 -33.57
N TYR A 43 -1.79 2.28 -32.61
CA TYR A 43 -0.66 1.39 -32.85
C TYR A 43 -1.11 -0.07 -32.67
N GLU A 44 -1.10 -0.82 -33.77
CA GLU A 44 -1.41 -2.25 -33.82
C GLU A 44 -0.38 -3.00 -34.65
N GLY A 45 -0.17 -4.28 -34.37
CA GLY A 45 0.85 -5.08 -35.05
C GLY A 45 1.20 -6.37 -34.31
N THR A 46 2.30 -6.99 -34.70
CA THR A 46 2.85 -8.19 -34.02
C THR A 46 4.35 -8.10 -33.73
N THR A 47 4.96 -6.98 -34.10
CA THR A 47 6.38 -6.66 -33.84
C THR A 47 6.45 -5.39 -32.99
N PRO A 48 7.50 -5.19 -32.18
CA PRO A 48 7.62 -3.97 -31.38
C PRO A 48 7.61 -2.72 -32.27
N ILE A 49 6.87 -1.69 -31.86
CA ILE A 49 6.77 -0.41 -32.58
C ILE A 49 7.40 0.71 -31.76
N VAL A 50 8.07 1.64 -32.43
CA VAL A 50 8.46 2.95 -31.87
C VAL A 50 7.60 4.02 -32.54
N THR A 51 7.02 4.94 -31.78
CA THR A 51 6.04 5.89 -32.33
C THR A 51 6.59 6.82 -33.41
N GLY A 52 7.91 7.09 -33.39
CA GLY A 52 8.62 7.89 -34.40
C GLY A 52 8.35 9.40 -34.32
N ASP A 53 8.97 10.18 -35.21
CA ASP A 53 8.81 11.64 -35.26
C ASP A 53 7.45 12.08 -35.84
N GLU A 54 6.75 11.17 -36.51
CA GLU A 54 5.45 11.40 -37.15
C GLU A 54 4.30 11.52 -36.14
N LEU A 55 4.50 11.08 -34.90
CA LEU A 55 3.52 11.27 -33.83
C LEU A 55 3.32 12.79 -33.60
N PRO A 56 2.09 13.33 -33.64
CA PRO A 56 1.86 14.75 -33.34
C PRO A 56 2.26 15.13 -31.90
N ASP A 57 2.63 16.40 -31.68
CA ASP A 57 2.91 16.91 -30.33
C ASP A 57 1.65 16.98 -29.45
N VAL A 58 0.48 17.11 -30.08
CA VAL A 58 -0.84 17.06 -29.44
C VAL A 58 -1.63 15.92 -30.07
N VAL A 59 -1.96 14.93 -29.26
CA VAL A 59 -2.75 13.76 -29.64
C VAL A 59 -4.10 13.85 -28.95
N HIS A 60 -5.17 13.50 -29.65
CA HIS A 60 -6.50 13.44 -29.05
C HIS A 60 -6.72 12.08 -28.41
N HIS A 61 -6.83 11.00 -29.20
CA HIS A 61 -6.87 9.62 -28.69
C HIS A 61 -5.57 8.87 -29.07
N LEU A 62 -5.00 8.14 -28.13
CA LEU A 62 -3.88 7.22 -28.38
C LEU A 62 -4.26 5.82 -27.94
N THR A 63 -4.25 4.86 -28.86
CA THR A 63 -4.56 3.45 -28.57
C THR A 63 -3.36 2.57 -28.86
N ILE A 64 -2.96 1.79 -27.85
CA ILE A 64 -1.92 0.77 -27.91
C ILE A 64 -2.62 -0.59 -27.92
N ASN A 65 -2.57 -1.25 -29.07
CA ASN A 65 -3.16 -2.57 -29.31
C ASN A 65 -2.17 -3.42 -30.13
N ASN A 66 -0.94 -3.48 -29.65
CA ASN A 66 0.14 -4.27 -30.24
C ASN A 66 0.76 -5.17 -29.16
N PRO A 67 0.51 -6.49 -29.16
CA PRO A 67 1.01 -7.41 -28.13
C PRO A 67 2.54 -7.45 -27.99
N ALA A 68 3.29 -6.98 -29.01
CA ALA A 68 4.74 -6.87 -28.94
C ALA A 68 5.22 -5.56 -28.27
N GLY A 69 4.29 -4.70 -27.86
CA GLY A 69 4.53 -3.44 -27.17
C GLY A 69 4.78 -2.26 -28.10
N VAL A 70 4.66 -1.05 -27.53
CA VAL A 70 4.93 0.22 -28.21
C VAL A 70 5.86 1.07 -27.35
N THR A 71 6.82 1.75 -27.96
CA THR A 71 7.76 2.65 -27.28
C THR A 71 7.56 4.08 -27.75
N LEU A 72 7.36 5.00 -26.82
CA LEU A 72 7.19 6.42 -27.10
C LEU A 72 8.54 7.06 -27.49
N SER A 73 8.54 7.83 -28.58
CA SER A 73 9.72 8.52 -29.12
C SER A 73 9.95 9.91 -28.54
N LYS A 74 8.88 10.60 -28.11
CA LYS A 74 8.91 11.98 -27.60
C LYS A 74 7.75 12.27 -26.65
N SER A 75 7.92 13.29 -25.81
CA SER A 75 6.83 13.81 -24.97
C SER A 75 5.69 14.39 -25.83
N ILE A 76 4.46 14.18 -25.39
CA ILE A 76 3.25 14.66 -26.07
C ILE A 76 2.25 15.24 -25.07
N THR A 77 1.32 16.06 -25.56
CA THR A 77 0.09 16.41 -24.84
C THR A 77 -1.04 15.52 -25.34
N LEU A 78 -1.76 14.89 -24.43
CA LEU A 78 -2.94 14.10 -24.74
C LEU A 78 -4.19 14.83 -24.27
N THR A 79 -5.18 15.02 -25.15
CA THR A 79 -6.41 15.76 -24.81
C THR A 79 -7.63 14.86 -24.57
N GLY A 80 -7.59 13.62 -25.06
CA GLY A 80 -8.60 12.59 -24.84
C GLY A 80 -8.03 11.36 -24.11
N THR A 81 -8.39 10.17 -24.57
CA THR A 81 -8.08 8.90 -23.89
C THR A 81 -6.80 8.24 -24.39
N LEU A 82 -5.95 7.79 -23.45
CA LEU A 82 -4.86 6.84 -23.68
C LEU A 82 -5.36 5.45 -23.31
N SER A 83 -5.41 4.54 -24.28
CA SER A 83 -5.88 3.17 -24.10
C SER A 83 -4.73 2.19 -24.30
N VAL A 84 -4.31 1.47 -23.26
CA VAL A 84 -3.35 0.37 -23.33
C VAL A 84 -4.14 -0.93 -23.23
N LEU A 85 -4.37 -1.58 -24.38
CA LEU A 85 -5.34 -2.66 -24.53
C LEU A 85 -4.70 -4.04 -24.69
N ASN A 86 -3.60 -4.12 -25.44
CA ASN A 86 -2.90 -5.37 -25.74
C ASN A 86 -1.43 -5.05 -26.02
N GLY A 87 -0.53 -5.54 -25.17
CA GLY A 87 0.87 -5.18 -25.10
C GLY A 87 1.13 -3.88 -24.32
N ASP A 88 2.30 -3.84 -23.69
CA ASP A 88 2.71 -2.74 -22.83
C ASP A 88 3.09 -1.48 -23.61
N PHE A 89 2.98 -0.34 -22.95
CA PHE A 89 3.39 0.95 -23.48
C PHE A 89 4.58 1.52 -22.70
N ASN A 90 5.74 1.58 -23.35
CA ASN A 90 6.97 2.08 -22.77
C ASN A 90 7.13 3.58 -23.00
N LEU A 91 7.19 4.39 -21.92
CA LEU A 91 7.34 5.84 -22.03
C LEU A 91 8.75 6.29 -22.44
N ASN A 92 9.77 5.45 -22.23
CA ASN A 92 11.14 5.68 -22.69
C ASN A 92 11.69 7.05 -22.25
N GLY A 93 11.40 7.46 -21.02
CA GLY A 93 11.89 8.72 -20.45
C GLY A 93 11.02 9.93 -20.79
N ASN A 94 10.00 9.76 -21.63
CA ASN A 94 9.15 10.85 -22.09
C ASN A 94 7.96 11.10 -21.16
N VAL A 95 7.41 12.30 -21.27
CA VAL A 95 6.25 12.74 -20.49
C VAL A 95 5.02 12.81 -21.37
N ILE A 96 3.91 12.23 -20.91
CA ILE A 96 2.59 12.49 -21.49
C ILE A 96 1.86 13.46 -20.56
N THR A 97 1.65 14.67 -21.04
CA THR A 97 0.85 15.68 -20.34
C THR A 97 -0.62 15.47 -20.67
N LEU A 98 -1.40 15.05 -19.69
CA LEU A 98 -2.83 14.83 -19.81
C LEU A 98 -3.56 16.16 -19.65
N GLY A 99 -4.37 16.51 -20.65
CA GLY A 99 -5.27 17.66 -20.61
C GLY A 99 -6.39 17.50 -19.58
N GLU A 100 -7.20 18.55 -19.43
CA GLU A 100 -8.24 18.65 -18.38
C GLU A 100 -9.17 17.44 -18.35
N TYR A 101 -9.57 16.92 -19.52
CA TYR A 101 -10.51 15.79 -19.66
C TYR A 101 -9.85 14.49 -20.10
N ALA A 102 -8.53 14.47 -20.24
CA ALA A 102 -7.82 13.26 -20.66
C ALA A 102 -7.91 12.17 -19.59
N THR A 103 -7.92 10.91 -20.05
CA THR A 103 -8.08 9.72 -19.21
C THR A 103 -7.16 8.59 -19.65
N LEU A 104 -6.80 7.74 -18.70
CA LEU A 104 -6.10 6.48 -18.93
C LEU A 104 -7.07 5.30 -18.86
N VAL A 105 -6.89 4.34 -19.75
CA VAL A 105 -7.54 3.03 -19.71
C VAL A 105 -6.45 1.97 -19.92
N GLU A 106 -6.29 1.07 -18.96
CA GLU A 106 -5.37 -0.07 -19.02
C GLU A 106 -6.20 -1.36 -18.86
N THR A 107 -5.88 -2.38 -19.66
CA THR A 107 -6.38 -3.74 -19.44
C THR A 107 -5.42 -4.51 -18.52
N PRO A 108 -5.90 -5.46 -17.70
CA PRO A 108 -5.01 -6.21 -16.80
C PRO A 108 -3.84 -6.87 -17.54
N GLY A 109 -2.63 -6.65 -17.04
CA GLY A 109 -1.39 -7.15 -17.65
C GLY A 109 -0.95 -6.44 -18.94
N ASN A 110 -1.60 -5.34 -19.35
CA ASN A 110 -1.13 -4.46 -20.43
C ASN A 110 -1.09 -3.04 -19.88
N ILE A 111 0.09 -2.65 -19.43
CA ILE A 111 0.25 -1.44 -18.62
C ILE A 111 1.29 -0.51 -19.24
N ILE A 112 1.35 0.69 -18.68
CA ILE A 112 2.49 1.57 -18.93
C ILE A 112 3.69 1.05 -18.15
N ILE A 113 4.80 0.82 -18.83
CA ILE A 113 6.03 0.26 -18.27
C ILE A 113 7.22 1.18 -18.53
N GLY A 114 8.31 0.95 -17.81
CA GLY A 114 9.70 1.05 -18.28
C GLY A 114 10.22 2.41 -18.80
N GLY A 115 11.54 2.60 -18.68
CA GLY A 115 12.28 3.63 -19.41
C GLY A 115 12.39 5.01 -18.76
N GLY A 116 11.77 5.24 -17.60
CA GLY A 116 11.63 6.57 -16.99
C GLY A 116 10.50 7.37 -17.66
N GLY A 117 10.32 8.63 -17.24
CA GLY A 117 9.20 9.46 -17.68
C GLY A 117 7.93 9.24 -16.86
N ASN A 118 6.86 9.95 -17.19
CA ASN A 118 5.61 9.90 -16.42
C ASN A 118 4.37 10.30 -17.24
N LEU A 119 3.20 9.91 -16.73
CA LEU A 119 1.94 10.58 -17.05
C LEU A 119 1.75 11.72 -16.07
N THR A 120 1.53 12.94 -16.54
CA THR A 120 1.32 14.10 -15.65
C THR A 120 -0.01 14.79 -15.97
N VAL A 121 -0.78 15.13 -14.93
CA VAL A 121 -2.03 15.88 -15.03
C VAL A 121 -2.07 16.96 -13.95
N THR A 122 -2.60 18.15 -14.28
CA THR A 122 -2.87 19.19 -13.29
C THR A 122 -4.34 19.55 -13.30
N ARG A 123 -5.00 19.49 -12.13
CA ARG A 123 -6.42 19.87 -11.97
C ARG A 123 -6.62 20.65 -10.67
N THR A 124 -7.70 21.41 -10.62
CA THR A 124 -8.17 22.04 -9.38
C THR A 124 -9.04 21.04 -8.61
N LEU A 125 -8.60 20.63 -7.42
CA LEU A 125 -9.24 19.60 -6.60
C LEU A 125 -9.70 20.20 -5.27
N ASN A 126 -10.95 20.67 -5.23
CA ASN A 126 -11.51 21.35 -4.05
C ASN A 126 -12.58 20.54 -3.30
N ASP A 127 -13.13 19.50 -3.91
CA ASP A 127 -14.05 18.55 -3.26
C ASP A 127 -13.65 17.13 -3.65
N LEU A 128 -13.14 16.38 -2.66
CA LEU A 128 -12.72 15.00 -2.78
C LEU A 128 -13.50 14.11 -1.81
N THR A 129 -14.66 14.54 -1.32
CA THR A 129 -15.40 13.82 -0.27
C THR A 129 -15.90 12.45 -0.70
N GLN A 130 -16.10 12.23 -2.00
CA GLN A 130 -16.48 10.94 -2.58
C GLN A 130 -15.28 10.10 -3.07
N GLY A 131 -14.05 10.63 -2.94
CA GLY A 131 -12.86 10.06 -3.56
C GLY A 131 -12.79 10.35 -5.06
N GLN A 132 -11.60 10.69 -5.57
CA GLN A 132 -11.38 10.88 -7.00
C GLN A 132 -10.08 10.23 -7.46
N ASN A 133 -10.17 9.42 -8.53
CA ASN A 133 -9.03 8.92 -9.28
C ASN A 133 -8.80 9.83 -10.50
N VAL A 134 -7.93 10.82 -10.35
CA VAL A 134 -7.71 11.87 -11.35
C VAL A 134 -7.12 11.28 -12.62
N ALA A 135 -7.75 11.58 -13.76
CA ALA A 135 -7.43 11.02 -15.08
C ALA A 135 -7.37 9.48 -15.14
N ASN A 136 -7.93 8.79 -14.13
CA ASN A 136 -7.85 7.35 -13.96
C ASN A 136 -6.39 6.82 -13.88
N LEU A 137 -5.48 7.61 -13.30
CA LEU A 137 -4.07 7.24 -13.18
C LEU A 137 -3.82 6.05 -12.23
N GLY A 138 -4.78 5.73 -11.35
CA GLY A 138 -4.69 4.62 -10.41
C GLY A 138 -4.42 5.05 -8.96
N LEU A 139 -4.56 6.34 -8.65
CA LEU A 139 -4.52 6.86 -7.28
C LEU A 139 -5.85 7.56 -6.98
N THR A 140 -6.65 6.99 -6.10
CA THR A 140 -7.85 7.65 -5.57
C THR A 140 -7.47 8.44 -4.32
N ILE A 141 -7.83 9.72 -4.26
CA ILE A 141 -7.67 10.56 -3.07
C ILE A 141 -9.06 10.98 -2.58
N LYS A 142 -9.36 10.74 -1.30
CA LYS A 142 -10.58 11.18 -0.62
C LYS A 142 -10.24 12.07 0.56
N THR A 143 -10.78 13.28 0.59
CA THR A 143 -10.63 14.21 1.72
C THR A 143 -11.71 15.31 1.67
N ALA A 144 -12.05 15.87 2.83
CA ALA A 144 -12.87 17.07 2.95
C ALA A 144 -12.05 18.38 2.84
N VAL A 145 -10.72 18.28 2.89
CA VAL A 145 -9.80 19.43 2.82
C VAL A 145 -9.50 19.74 1.34
N PRO A 146 -9.77 20.97 0.85
CA PRO A 146 -9.42 21.35 -0.51
C PRO A 146 -7.91 21.29 -0.74
N LEU A 147 -7.48 20.62 -1.81
CA LEU A 147 -6.07 20.55 -2.24
C LEU A 147 -5.66 21.76 -3.10
N GLY A 148 -6.64 22.42 -3.74
CA GLY A 148 -6.38 23.50 -4.69
C GLY A 148 -5.86 22.99 -6.03
N SER A 149 -5.04 23.80 -6.73
CA SER A 149 -4.37 23.32 -7.94
C SER A 149 -3.38 22.22 -7.55
N THR A 150 -3.54 21.05 -8.16
CA THR A 150 -2.81 19.84 -7.81
C THR A 150 -2.27 19.20 -9.07
N THR A 151 -0.96 19.01 -9.11
CA THR A 151 -0.30 18.18 -10.13
C THR A 151 -0.16 16.76 -9.59
N ILE A 152 -0.57 15.78 -10.38
CA ILE A 152 -0.38 14.36 -10.11
C ILE A 152 0.43 13.78 -11.27
N ALA A 153 1.55 13.14 -10.96
CA ALA A 153 2.33 12.38 -11.92
C ALA A 153 2.37 10.90 -11.53
N ARG A 154 2.12 10.00 -12.49
CA ARG A 154 2.35 8.56 -12.34
C ARG A 154 3.62 8.19 -13.07
N GLY A 155 4.61 7.67 -12.35
CA GLY A 155 5.81 7.07 -12.92
C GLY A 155 5.78 5.54 -12.83
N ASN A 156 6.66 4.90 -13.60
CA ASN A 156 6.76 3.43 -13.73
C ASN A 156 8.24 2.98 -13.67
N GLU A 157 8.95 3.43 -12.64
CA GLU A 157 10.34 3.06 -12.32
C GLU A 157 10.47 2.72 -10.83
N LEU A 158 11.32 1.73 -10.52
CA LEU A 158 11.57 1.29 -9.15
C LEU A 158 12.05 2.45 -8.27
N GLN A 159 11.47 2.60 -7.09
CA GLN A 159 11.87 3.58 -6.10
C GLN A 159 12.70 2.92 -5.02
N GLN A 160 13.86 3.50 -4.71
CA GLN A 160 14.64 3.08 -3.56
C GLN A 160 13.94 3.56 -2.28
N ILE A 161 13.39 2.63 -1.49
CA ILE A 161 12.78 2.94 -0.18
C ILE A 161 13.87 3.10 0.88
N ASN A 162 14.82 2.19 0.87
CA ASN A 162 16.09 2.29 1.59
C ASN A 162 17.10 1.39 0.85
N PRO A 163 18.40 1.42 1.14
CA PRO A 163 19.41 0.67 0.37
C PRO A 163 19.14 -0.83 0.18
N ASN A 164 18.33 -1.46 1.05
CA ASN A 164 18.00 -2.89 1.00
C ASN A 164 16.53 -3.15 0.64
N LYS A 165 15.76 -2.11 0.28
CA LYS A 165 14.34 -2.22 -0.09
C LYS A 165 14.00 -1.32 -1.28
N ILE A 166 13.40 -1.92 -2.28
CA ILE A 166 12.94 -1.29 -3.52
C ILE A 166 11.42 -1.48 -3.63
N SER A 167 10.74 -0.49 -4.17
CA SER A 167 9.30 -0.53 -4.45
C SER A 167 8.99 -1.39 -5.67
N THR A 168 7.71 -1.60 -5.95
CA THR A 168 7.26 -1.93 -7.31
C THR A 168 7.52 -0.73 -8.24
N PRO A 169 7.48 -0.92 -9.58
CA PRO A 169 7.77 0.19 -10.50
C PRO A 169 6.81 1.37 -10.40
N ARG A 170 5.56 1.18 -9.97
CA ARG A 170 4.58 2.27 -9.94
C ARG A 170 4.80 3.16 -8.73
N PHE A 171 4.82 4.47 -8.97
CA PHE A 171 4.74 5.48 -7.93
C PHE A 171 3.93 6.69 -8.41
N PHE A 172 3.46 7.48 -7.46
CA PHE A 172 2.77 8.73 -7.72
C PHE A 172 3.49 9.89 -7.04
N ASP A 173 3.73 10.95 -7.78
CA ASP A 173 4.07 12.25 -7.24
C ASP A 173 2.83 13.13 -7.19
N VAL A 174 2.58 13.74 -6.04
CA VAL A 174 1.41 14.59 -5.83
C VAL A 174 1.86 15.91 -5.24
N THR A 175 1.57 17.00 -5.94
CA THR A 175 1.95 18.36 -5.55
C THR A 175 0.70 19.23 -5.51
N PRO A 176 -0.04 19.24 -4.38
CA PRO A 176 -1.18 20.11 -4.18
C PRO A 176 -0.74 21.49 -3.70
N THR A 177 -1.60 22.50 -3.90
CA THR A 177 -1.40 23.84 -3.33
C THR A 177 -1.49 23.81 -1.80
N ASN A 178 -2.37 22.97 -1.27
CA ASN A 178 -2.51 22.71 0.16
C ASN A 178 -2.18 21.24 0.46
N ASN A 179 -1.13 21.01 1.25
CA ASN A 179 -0.63 19.66 1.61
C ASN A 179 -0.51 19.45 3.12
N GLN A 180 -1.38 20.09 3.91
CA GLN A 180 -1.27 20.08 5.37
C GLN A 180 -2.60 19.67 6.00
N ASN A 181 -2.53 18.81 7.03
CA ASN A 181 -3.68 18.32 7.79
C ASN A 181 -4.81 17.78 6.90
N LEU A 182 -4.46 17.10 5.81
CA LEU A 182 -5.42 16.66 4.81
C LEU A 182 -6.40 15.62 5.35
N ASN A 183 -6.00 14.83 6.35
CA ASN A 183 -6.75 13.68 6.84
C ASN A 183 -7.33 12.84 5.68
N ALA A 184 -6.51 12.61 4.66
CA ALA A 184 -6.93 11.98 3.43
C ALA A 184 -6.97 10.46 3.58
N THR A 185 -7.90 9.83 2.85
CA THR A 185 -7.76 8.43 2.45
C THR A 185 -7.14 8.39 1.06
N VAL A 186 -6.05 7.65 0.92
CA VAL A 186 -5.42 7.34 -0.36
C VAL A 186 -5.67 5.87 -0.69
N GLU A 187 -6.01 5.59 -1.94
CA GLU A 187 -6.10 4.23 -2.46
C GLU A 187 -5.21 4.10 -3.70
N PHE A 188 -4.17 3.30 -3.57
CA PHE A 188 -3.20 3.00 -4.61
C PHE A 188 -3.64 1.72 -5.33
N ARG A 189 -3.91 1.80 -6.63
CA ARG A 189 -4.18 0.65 -7.48
C ARG A 189 -2.88 0.12 -8.09
N TYR A 190 -2.71 -1.19 -8.09
CA TYR A 190 -1.60 -1.90 -8.75
C TYR A 190 -2.14 -2.89 -9.79
N ASP A 191 -1.26 -3.35 -10.68
CA ASP A 191 -1.49 -4.50 -11.55
C ASP A 191 -0.68 -5.71 -11.05
N GLU A 192 -1.19 -6.92 -11.30
CA GLU A 192 -0.53 -8.16 -10.88
C GLU A 192 0.88 -8.31 -11.48
N SER A 193 1.08 -7.78 -12.70
CA SER A 193 2.38 -7.81 -13.37
C SER A 193 3.45 -6.96 -12.68
N GLU A 194 3.07 -6.00 -11.82
CA GLU A 194 3.99 -5.05 -11.18
C GLU A 194 4.59 -5.56 -9.87
N ILE A 195 3.98 -6.57 -9.27
CA ILE A 195 4.35 -7.04 -7.92
C ILE A 195 5.35 -8.19 -7.94
N GLU A 196 5.75 -8.67 -9.12
CA GLU A 196 6.81 -9.67 -9.34
C GLU A 196 6.72 -10.92 -8.41
N GLY A 197 5.50 -11.33 -8.07
CA GLY A 197 5.25 -12.49 -7.21
C GLY A 197 5.37 -12.23 -5.70
N VAL A 198 5.52 -10.97 -5.27
CA VAL A 198 5.31 -10.59 -3.86
C VAL A 198 3.87 -10.93 -3.48
N PRO A 199 3.62 -11.79 -2.47
CA PRO A 199 2.27 -12.07 -2.01
C PRO A 199 1.56 -10.77 -1.61
N GLU A 200 0.30 -10.57 -2.01
CA GLU A 200 -0.37 -9.29 -1.74
C GLU A 200 -0.62 -9.05 -0.25
N ALA A 201 -0.63 -10.13 0.54
CA ALA A 201 -0.61 -10.08 1.99
C ALA A 201 0.62 -9.35 2.56
N ASP A 202 1.73 -9.34 1.82
CA ASP A 202 2.98 -8.70 2.21
C ASP A 202 3.11 -7.28 1.65
N LEU A 203 2.18 -6.77 0.85
CA LEU A 203 2.28 -5.43 0.26
C LEU A 203 1.94 -4.34 1.28
N ALA A 204 2.69 -3.23 1.22
CA ALA A 204 2.47 -2.05 2.04
C ALA A 204 2.68 -0.77 1.24
N LEU A 205 1.97 0.28 1.61
CA LEU A 205 2.14 1.65 1.12
C LEU A 205 3.26 2.34 1.89
N PHE A 206 4.11 3.03 1.13
CA PHE A 206 5.13 3.93 1.62
C PHE A 206 4.86 5.32 1.07
N ILE A 207 5.09 6.35 1.87
CA ILE A 207 5.02 7.73 1.42
C ILE A 207 6.31 8.47 1.70
N SER A 208 6.58 9.50 0.90
CA SER A 208 7.54 10.52 1.24
C SER A 208 6.84 11.86 1.33
N HIS A 209 7.26 12.68 2.29
CA HIS A 209 6.83 14.07 2.44
C HIS A 209 7.78 15.05 1.77
N ASP A 210 8.95 14.57 1.34
CA ASP A 210 9.97 15.40 0.72
C ASP A 210 9.42 16.05 -0.55
N ALA A 211 9.78 17.32 -0.78
CA ALA A 211 9.34 18.02 -1.95
C ALA A 211 9.81 17.27 -3.21
N VAL A 212 8.85 16.83 -4.02
CA VAL A 212 9.18 16.20 -5.31
C VAL A 212 9.63 17.29 -6.27
N ALA A 213 10.86 17.16 -6.78
CA ALA A 213 11.23 17.85 -8.01
C ALA A 213 10.53 17.14 -9.17
N LEU A 214 9.39 17.65 -9.63
CA LEU A 214 8.75 17.15 -10.85
C LEU A 214 9.70 17.41 -12.03
N ALA A 215 10.26 16.34 -12.58
CA ALA A 215 11.21 16.42 -13.68
C ALA A 215 10.49 16.86 -14.97
N ASN A 216 10.41 18.17 -15.20
CA ASN A 216 10.35 18.74 -16.55
C ASN A 216 11.76 18.84 -17.19
N ALA A 217 12.78 18.27 -16.55
CA ALA A 217 14.14 18.27 -17.07
C ALA A 217 14.39 16.96 -17.82
N ALA A 218 14.74 17.06 -19.10
CA ALA A 218 15.37 15.98 -19.83
C ALA A 218 16.46 15.32 -18.96
N PRO A 219 16.60 13.99 -18.95
CA PRO A 219 17.65 13.35 -18.17
C PRO A 219 19.00 13.91 -18.65
N LEU A 220 19.66 14.68 -17.78
CA LEU A 220 21.05 15.07 -17.99
C LEU A 220 21.86 13.77 -17.94
N LYS A 221 22.22 13.25 -19.12
CA LYS A 221 23.20 12.16 -19.24
C LYS A 221 24.46 12.56 -18.48
N GLY A 222 24.73 11.90 -17.36
CA GLY A 222 26.01 11.98 -16.67
C GLY A 222 26.15 13.05 -15.59
N MET A 223 25.12 13.36 -14.81
CA MET A 223 25.29 14.11 -13.55
C MET A 223 24.80 13.30 -12.34
N ALA A 224 25.64 13.32 -11.29
CA ALA A 224 25.42 12.66 -10.03
C ALA A 224 24.07 13.02 -9.40
N GLN A 225 23.37 11.97 -8.95
CA GLN A 225 22.20 11.99 -8.08
C GLN A 225 22.44 12.97 -6.91
N LEU A 226 21.73 14.09 -6.93
CA LEU A 226 21.66 15.03 -5.82
C LEU A 226 20.23 15.60 -5.75
N SER A 227 19.28 14.71 -5.52
CA SER A 227 18.44 14.85 -4.33
C SER A 227 18.92 13.77 -3.36
N ALA A 228 18.97 14.03 -2.06
CA ALA A 228 19.04 12.92 -1.12
C ALA A 228 17.89 11.94 -1.47
N ASP A 229 18.11 10.63 -1.37
CA ASP A 229 17.02 9.67 -1.54
C ASP A 229 15.84 10.11 -0.65
N PRO A 230 14.61 10.08 -1.17
CA PRO A 230 13.46 10.52 -0.40
C PRO A 230 13.42 9.77 0.93
N THR A 231 13.12 10.50 1.99
CA THR A 231 12.82 9.93 3.29
C THR A 231 11.45 9.29 3.20
N TRP A 232 11.39 8.00 3.50
CA TRP A 232 10.17 7.22 3.44
C TRP A 232 9.59 6.99 4.83
N GLU A 233 8.28 7.14 4.92
CA GLU A 233 7.43 6.70 6.02
C GLU A 233 6.74 5.40 5.59
N PHE A 234 6.80 4.39 6.46
CA PHE A 234 5.97 3.20 6.30
C PHE A 234 4.55 3.56 6.75
N LEU A 235 3.56 3.54 5.85
CA LEU A 235 2.16 3.74 6.24
C LEU A 235 1.41 2.43 6.47
N GLY A 236 1.88 1.37 5.80
CA GLY A 236 1.13 0.15 5.71
C GLY A 236 -0.09 0.28 4.79
N GLY A 237 -1.29 0.02 5.29
CA GLY A 237 -2.53 0.13 4.52
C GLY A 237 -3.22 -1.21 4.25
N ASN A 238 -4.51 -1.11 3.94
CA ASN A 238 -5.37 -2.26 3.75
C ASN A 238 -5.34 -2.75 2.31
N VAL A 239 -4.89 -3.98 2.09
CA VAL A 239 -4.80 -4.57 0.75
C VAL A 239 -6.07 -5.35 0.42
N VAL A 240 -6.66 -5.04 -0.73
CA VAL A 240 -7.84 -5.72 -1.26
C VAL A 240 -7.46 -6.36 -2.59
N SER A 241 -7.14 -7.66 -2.55
CA SER A 241 -6.62 -8.39 -3.71
C SER A 241 -7.63 -8.55 -4.85
N SER A 242 -8.94 -8.50 -4.57
CA SER A 242 -9.98 -8.57 -5.61
C SER A 242 -10.03 -7.31 -6.48
N THR A 243 -9.75 -6.15 -5.90
CA THR A 243 -9.70 -4.85 -6.60
C THR A 243 -8.28 -4.43 -6.97
N LYS A 244 -7.26 -5.14 -6.47
CA LYS A 244 -5.83 -4.82 -6.62
C LYS A 244 -5.52 -3.42 -6.12
N THR A 245 -5.98 -3.12 -4.90
CA THR A 245 -5.79 -1.82 -4.26
C THR A 245 -5.18 -1.94 -2.87
N ILE A 246 -4.44 -0.91 -2.47
CA ILE A 246 -3.95 -0.69 -1.10
C ILE A 246 -4.50 0.65 -0.63
N SER A 247 -5.24 0.68 0.47
CA SER A 247 -5.89 1.90 0.98
C SER A 247 -5.40 2.28 2.38
N LYS A 248 -5.18 3.57 2.60
CA LYS A 248 -4.81 4.10 3.93
C LYS A 248 -5.53 5.41 4.19
N GLY A 249 -6.27 5.46 5.30
CA GLY A 249 -6.87 6.68 5.86
C GLY A 249 -5.91 7.44 6.79
N GLY A 250 -6.28 8.67 7.13
CA GLY A 250 -5.56 9.48 8.13
C GLY A 250 -4.27 10.13 7.62
N VAL A 251 -4.06 10.20 6.30
CA VAL A 251 -2.83 10.74 5.73
C VAL A 251 -2.86 12.28 5.79
N GLY A 252 -1.96 12.88 6.58
CA GLY A 252 -1.93 14.32 6.86
C GLY A 252 -1.36 15.19 5.75
N GLY A 253 -0.57 14.60 4.87
CA GLY A 253 0.12 15.21 3.73
C GLY A 253 0.99 14.14 3.07
N PHE A 254 1.34 14.32 1.81
CA PHE A 254 2.26 13.41 1.11
C PHE A 254 2.71 14.08 -0.19
N SER A 255 3.89 13.68 -0.66
CA SER A 255 4.50 14.22 -1.87
C SER A 255 4.78 13.10 -2.88
N ARG A 256 5.16 11.91 -2.40
CA ARG A 256 5.31 10.70 -3.21
C ARG A 256 4.64 9.51 -2.52
N LEU A 257 4.04 8.60 -3.30
CA LEU A 257 3.56 7.30 -2.83
C LEU A 257 4.13 6.18 -3.71
N ALA A 258 4.55 5.08 -3.07
CA ALA A 258 4.92 3.85 -3.75
C ALA A 258 4.48 2.65 -2.90
N ILE A 259 4.42 1.47 -3.51
CA ILE A 259 4.14 0.22 -2.79
C ILE A 259 5.37 -0.67 -2.81
N ALA A 260 5.62 -1.38 -1.72
CA ALA A 260 6.69 -2.36 -1.64
C ALA A 260 6.26 -3.51 -0.72
N ARG A 261 7.08 -4.55 -0.61
CA ARG A 261 6.92 -5.52 0.49
C ARG A 261 7.06 -4.78 1.83
N GLY A 262 6.13 -5.02 2.75
CA GLY A 262 6.11 -4.45 4.10
C GLY A 262 7.10 -5.14 5.05
N TYR A 263 6.90 -4.91 6.34
CA TYR A 263 7.64 -5.56 7.41
C TYR A 263 6.66 -6.35 8.28
N VAL A 264 7.06 -7.51 8.79
CA VAL A 264 6.28 -8.20 9.82
C VAL A 264 6.45 -7.49 11.17
N LEU A 265 7.67 -7.04 11.46
CA LEU A 265 8.00 -6.24 12.63
C LEU A 265 8.85 -5.04 12.18
N PHE A 266 8.40 -3.84 12.53
CA PHE A 266 9.14 -2.60 12.34
C PHE A 266 9.11 -1.79 13.63
N ALA A 267 10.28 -1.48 14.18
CA ALA A 267 10.38 -0.64 15.37
C ALA A 267 11.46 0.44 15.27
N ASP A 268 11.20 1.61 15.83
CA ASP A 268 12.18 2.70 15.86
C ASP A 268 13.36 2.39 16.80
N GLU A 269 13.11 1.87 17.99
CA GLU A 269 14.15 1.66 19.00
C GLU A 269 14.75 0.25 18.97
N TYR A 270 13.94 -0.80 19.08
CA TYR A 270 14.44 -2.18 18.99
C TYR A 270 13.36 -3.17 18.59
N VAL A 271 13.77 -4.35 18.15
CA VAL A 271 12.94 -5.55 18.12
C VAL A 271 13.65 -6.61 18.95
N LYS A 272 13.00 -7.13 19.98
CA LYS A 272 13.50 -8.27 20.77
C LYS A 272 12.61 -9.48 20.54
N ILE A 273 13.20 -10.59 20.14
CA ILE A 273 12.52 -11.87 19.99
C ILE A 273 13.16 -12.85 20.98
N ASP A 274 12.36 -13.32 21.92
CA ASP A 274 12.78 -14.21 23.01
C ASP A 274 11.87 -15.44 23.03
N GLY A 275 12.44 -16.63 22.82
CA GLY A 275 11.68 -17.88 22.94
C GLY A 275 10.69 -18.23 21.81
N HIS A 276 10.69 -17.55 20.67
CA HIS A 276 9.81 -17.91 19.55
C HIS A 276 10.20 -19.26 18.90
N LYS A 277 9.22 -20.01 18.38
CA LYS A 277 9.47 -21.25 17.62
C LYS A 277 9.67 -20.99 16.12
N PHE A 278 8.78 -20.19 15.55
CA PHE A 278 8.77 -19.85 14.13
C PHE A 278 8.23 -18.44 13.92
N SER A 279 8.87 -17.68 13.03
CA SER A 279 8.38 -16.38 12.55
C SER A 279 8.70 -16.21 11.06
N GLN A 280 7.95 -15.37 10.36
CA GLN A 280 8.15 -15.13 8.93
C GLN A 280 7.83 -13.68 8.55
N GLY A 281 8.57 -13.15 7.57
CA GLY A 281 8.43 -11.80 7.02
C GLY A 281 9.66 -10.94 7.34
N ASP A 282 9.85 -9.84 6.62
CA ASP A 282 11.04 -9.00 6.84
C ASP A 282 10.93 -8.21 8.15
N ILE A 283 12.03 -8.10 8.90
CA ILE A 283 12.11 -7.33 10.15
C ILE A 283 13.05 -6.14 9.97
N HIS A 284 12.60 -4.96 10.41
CA HIS A 284 13.41 -3.75 10.40
C HIS A 284 13.46 -3.06 11.77
N SER A 285 14.61 -2.48 12.11
CA SER A 285 14.67 -1.50 13.21
C SER A 285 15.60 -0.32 12.92
N ASN A 286 15.18 0.90 13.27
CA ASN A 286 16.06 2.07 13.25
C ASN A 286 17.10 2.05 14.39
N GLY A 287 16.96 1.12 15.34
CA GLY A 287 17.92 0.86 16.38
C GLY A 287 18.53 -0.52 16.23
N LYS A 288 17.99 -1.51 16.94
CA LYS A 288 18.61 -2.85 17.03
C LYS A 288 17.61 -4.00 16.92
N ILE A 289 18.09 -5.14 16.44
CA ILE A 289 17.34 -6.40 16.46
C ILE A 289 18.09 -7.39 17.34
N ILE A 290 17.39 -8.04 18.26
CA ILE A 290 17.94 -9.07 19.15
C ILE A 290 17.09 -10.33 19.02
N PHE A 291 17.70 -11.41 18.55
CA PHE A 291 17.19 -12.76 18.73
C PHE A 291 17.88 -13.36 19.95
N ASP A 292 17.20 -13.37 21.10
CA ASP A 292 17.77 -13.79 22.37
C ASP A 292 17.94 -15.32 22.43
N LYS A 293 18.64 -15.79 23.47
CA LYS A 293 18.85 -17.21 23.73
C LYS A 293 17.54 -17.86 24.19
N GLY A 294 16.97 -18.68 23.32
CA GLY A 294 15.85 -19.55 23.65
C GLY A 294 16.08 -21.00 23.26
N ASP A 295 14.97 -21.72 23.13
CA ASP A 295 14.91 -22.96 22.37
C ASP A 295 15.22 -22.72 20.89
N ARG A 296 15.38 -23.79 20.12
CA ARG A 296 15.65 -23.68 18.68
C ARG A 296 14.51 -22.94 17.99
N SER A 297 14.85 -21.86 17.31
CA SER A 297 13.91 -21.01 16.59
C SER A 297 14.27 -20.91 15.11
N LYS A 298 13.29 -20.58 14.28
CA LYS A 298 13.51 -20.24 12.87
C LYS A 298 12.72 -18.99 12.50
N HIS A 299 13.43 -17.99 12.00
CA HIS A 299 12.85 -16.87 11.27
C HIS A 299 13.06 -17.08 9.76
N THR A 300 12.03 -16.89 8.95
CA THR A 300 12.15 -16.84 7.47
C THR A 300 11.88 -15.43 6.99
N GLY A 301 12.90 -14.72 6.51
CA GLY A 301 12.80 -13.31 6.18
C GLY A 301 14.13 -12.59 6.37
N ASN A 302 14.24 -11.40 5.81
CA ASN A 302 15.45 -10.59 5.94
C ASN A 302 15.42 -9.76 7.23
N LEU A 303 16.58 -9.55 7.83
CA LEU A 303 16.77 -8.65 8.96
C LEU A 303 17.55 -7.42 8.53
N THR A 304 17.07 -6.24 8.92
CA THR A 304 17.77 -4.98 8.70
C THR A 304 17.74 -4.13 9.97
N ALA A 305 18.88 -3.69 10.46
CA ALA A 305 18.93 -2.74 11.57
C ALA A 305 19.95 -1.64 11.30
N VAL A 306 19.59 -0.39 11.60
CA VAL A 306 20.47 0.76 11.37
C VAL A 306 21.69 0.72 12.29
N LYS A 307 21.57 0.12 13.48
CA LYS A 307 22.69 0.02 14.42
C LYS A 307 23.17 -1.41 14.58
N TYR A 308 22.46 -2.21 15.37
CA TYR A 308 22.99 -3.47 15.89
C TYR A 308 22.06 -4.64 15.56
N ILE A 309 22.62 -5.77 15.15
CA ILE A 309 21.89 -7.04 15.14
C ILE A 309 22.66 -8.04 15.99
N ASP A 310 21.98 -8.68 16.94
CA ASP A 310 22.50 -9.75 17.78
C ASP A 310 21.66 -11.01 17.58
N ILE A 311 22.31 -12.10 17.17
CA ILE A 311 21.69 -13.39 16.92
C ILE A 311 22.35 -14.42 17.86
N GLU A 312 21.68 -14.71 18.96
CA GLU A 312 22.14 -15.69 19.93
C GLU A 312 22.01 -17.13 19.43
N LYS A 313 22.67 -18.04 20.13
CA LYS A 313 22.71 -19.47 19.76
C LYS A 313 21.31 -20.06 19.59
N TYR A 314 21.22 -21.05 18.70
CA TYR A 314 20.02 -21.84 18.38
C TYR A 314 18.95 -21.10 17.58
N ASN A 315 19.16 -19.83 17.25
CA ASN A 315 18.34 -19.11 16.28
C ASN A 315 18.83 -19.39 14.85
N THR A 316 17.89 -19.67 13.95
CA THR A 316 18.13 -19.76 12.49
C THR A 316 17.43 -18.61 11.78
N ILE A 317 18.18 -17.80 11.05
CA ILE A 317 17.67 -16.79 10.13
C ILE A 317 17.78 -17.33 8.71
N ASP A 318 16.65 -17.61 8.10
CA ASP A 318 16.54 -18.04 6.71
C ASP A 318 16.28 -16.81 5.82
N GLY A 319 17.35 -16.08 5.53
CA GLY A 319 17.33 -14.79 4.85
C GLY A 319 18.65 -14.02 5.00
N ASN A 320 18.69 -12.81 4.43
CA ASN A 320 19.84 -11.90 4.54
C ASN A 320 19.77 -11.06 5.82
N VAL A 321 20.93 -10.66 6.33
CA VAL A 321 21.09 -9.89 7.57
C VAL A 321 22.02 -8.71 7.33
N TYR A 322 21.50 -7.49 7.49
CA TYR A 322 22.26 -6.25 7.28
C TYR A 322 22.21 -5.38 8.53
N ALA A 323 23.35 -5.18 9.19
CA ALA A 323 23.47 -4.29 10.35
C ALA A 323 24.35 -3.09 10.00
N GLY A 324 23.85 -1.88 10.27
CA GLY A 324 24.54 -0.65 9.90
C GLY A 324 25.85 -0.40 10.66
N ILE A 325 25.96 -0.86 11.91
CA ILE A 325 27.16 -0.67 12.74
C ILE A 325 27.81 -2.01 13.07
N TYR A 326 27.11 -2.91 13.75
CA TYR A 326 27.70 -4.15 14.26
C TYR A 326 26.72 -5.31 14.22
N LEU A 327 27.26 -6.49 13.89
CA LEU A 327 26.52 -7.75 13.80
C LEU A 327 27.23 -8.78 14.68
N ASP A 328 26.52 -9.28 15.69
CA ASP A 328 26.94 -10.41 16.49
C ASP A 328 26.15 -11.66 16.08
N ILE A 329 26.86 -12.73 15.74
CA ILE A 329 26.26 -14.02 15.42
C ILE A 329 26.97 -15.06 16.25
N SER A 330 26.24 -15.63 17.23
CA SER A 330 26.75 -16.69 18.07
C SER A 330 27.21 -17.89 17.23
N SER A 331 28.28 -18.56 17.64
CA SER A 331 28.85 -19.74 16.95
C SER A 331 27.87 -20.91 16.70
N ARG A 332 26.71 -20.89 17.35
CA ARG A 332 25.63 -21.89 17.21
C ARG A 332 24.32 -21.30 16.67
N ALA A 333 24.36 -20.07 16.16
CA ALA A 333 23.30 -19.50 15.33
C ALA A 333 23.55 -19.87 13.86
N THR A 334 22.56 -19.66 13.00
CA THR A 334 22.70 -19.89 11.56
C THR A 334 22.02 -18.77 10.79
N VAL A 335 22.74 -18.22 9.81
CA VAL A 335 22.18 -17.32 8.79
C VAL A 335 22.39 -18.00 7.44
N THR A 336 21.33 -18.22 6.67
CA THR A 336 21.42 -18.92 5.37
C THR A 336 21.78 -17.99 4.22
N GLY A 337 21.46 -16.69 4.33
CA GLY A 337 21.76 -15.67 3.35
C GLY A 337 23.05 -14.90 3.64
N GLU A 338 23.15 -13.73 3.00
CA GLU A 338 24.25 -12.80 3.21
C GLU A 338 24.17 -12.15 4.60
N ALA A 339 25.29 -12.02 5.28
CA ALA A 339 25.39 -11.41 6.60
C ALA A 339 26.48 -10.32 6.59
N VAL A 340 26.08 -9.05 6.67
CA VAL A 340 26.97 -7.91 6.45
C VAL A 340 26.86 -6.90 7.59
N ALA A 341 28.04 -6.53 8.12
CA ALA A 341 28.25 -5.34 8.93
C ALA A 341 29.66 -4.77 8.71
N PRO A 342 29.83 -3.44 8.59
CA PRO A 342 28.76 -2.45 8.46
C PRO A 342 28.09 -2.55 7.09
N ALA A 343 26.76 -2.48 7.07
CA ALA A 343 25.94 -2.39 5.86
C ALA A 343 25.40 -0.95 5.69
N THR A 344 25.02 -0.57 4.47
CA THR A 344 24.27 0.69 4.29
C THR A 344 22.81 0.40 4.64
N VAL A 345 22.32 0.98 5.73
CA VAL A 345 20.92 0.86 6.18
C VAL A 345 20.45 2.25 6.56
N ALA A 346 19.28 2.67 6.08
CA ALA A 346 18.69 3.97 6.37
C ALA A 346 17.54 3.84 7.37
N ASN A 347 17.31 4.91 8.13
CA ASN A 347 16.12 5.02 8.96
C ASN A 347 14.86 5.05 8.08
N ILE A 348 13.80 4.42 8.57
CA ILE A 348 12.44 4.54 8.02
C ILE A 348 11.61 5.29 9.07
N ASN A 349 10.82 6.27 8.66
CA ASN A 349 9.97 6.97 9.62
C ASN A 349 8.77 6.10 10.01
N LEU A 350 8.44 6.09 11.31
CA LEU A 350 7.19 5.53 11.79
C LEU A 350 5.99 6.39 11.33
N PRO A 351 4.80 5.79 11.20
CA PRO A 351 3.57 6.53 10.97
C PRO A 351 3.33 7.66 11.98
N THR A 352 2.83 8.81 11.55
CA THR A 352 2.34 9.87 12.46
C THR A 352 0.81 10.03 12.40
N PRO A 353 0.04 9.07 12.93
CA PRO A 353 -1.41 9.12 12.87
C PRO A 353 -1.99 10.29 13.70
N VAL A 354 -3.05 10.90 13.18
CA VAL A 354 -3.78 11.98 13.87
C VAL A 354 -5.27 11.70 13.78
N PHE A 355 -5.90 11.47 14.93
CA PHE A 355 -7.34 11.30 15.06
C PHE A 355 -7.79 11.60 16.49
N THR A 356 -9.10 11.71 16.69
CA THR A 356 -9.71 11.97 18.00
C THR A 356 -10.93 11.07 18.20
N ALA A 357 -11.26 10.77 19.45
CA ALA A 357 -12.46 10.06 19.83
C ALA A 357 -13.17 10.81 20.99
N PRO A 358 -14.49 10.60 21.18
CA PRO A 358 -15.21 11.10 22.36
C PRO A 358 -14.57 10.59 23.65
N LYS A 359 -14.50 11.40 24.71
CA LYS A 359 -13.92 10.98 26.00
C LYS A 359 -14.96 10.51 27.02
N SER A 360 -16.15 10.16 26.55
CA SER A 360 -17.30 9.86 27.39
C SER A 360 -18.24 8.88 26.70
N GLY A 361 -18.97 8.11 27.50
CA GLY A 361 -19.79 7.01 27.01
C GLY A 361 -19.03 5.70 27.13
N LYS A 362 -19.75 4.64 27.52
CA LYS A 362 -19.19 3.30 27.71
C LYS A 362 -20.11 2.30 27.05
N GLU A 363 -19.59 1.63 26.03
CA GLU A 363 -20.22 0.46 25.43
C GLU A 363 -19.63 -0.78 26.10
N ARG A 364 -20.50 -1.59 26.71
CA ARG A 364 -20.07 -2.75 27.49
C ARG A 364 -20.57 -4.02 26.84
N VAL A 365 -19.65 -4.87 26.40
CA VAL A 365 -19.97 -6.24 25.98
C VAL A 365 -20.07 -7.09 27.24
N PRO A 366 -21.23 -7.66 27.59
CA PRO A 366 -21.37 -8.40 28.83
C PRO A 366 -20.54 -9.69 28.82
N LYS A 367 -20.10 -10.14 29.99
CA LYS A 367 -19.45 -11.45 30.20
C LYS A 367 -20.23 -12.58 29.55
N LYS A 368 -19.59 -13.32 28.64
CA LYS A 368 -20.22 -14.40 27.82
C LYS A 368 -21.39 -13.94 26.94
N GLY A 369 -21.63 -12.64 26.86
CA GLY A 369 -22.62 -12.02 25.99
C GLY A 369 -21.97 -11.52 24.71
N SER A 370 -22.72 -10.76 23.95
CA SER A 370 -22.23 -10.15 22.72
C SER A 370 -22.81 -8.77 22.49
N LEU A 371 -22.11 -7.99 21.67
CA LEU A 371 -22.53 -6.68 21.20
C LEU A 371 -22.05 -6.50 19.76
N THR A 372 -22.88 -5.90 18.92
CA THR A 372 -22.48 -5.46 17.58
C THR A 372 -22.41 -3.94 17.56
N LEU A 373 -21.28 -3.39 17.14
CA LEU A 373 -21.10 -1.95 17.02
C LEU A 373 -20.88 -1.58 15.55
N PRO A 374 -21.68 -0.67 14.96
CA PRO A 374 -21.40 -0.15 13.63
C PRO A 374 -20.14 0.75 13.65
N PRO A 375 -19.50 1.00 12.50
CA PRO A 375 -18.44 2.01 12.40
C PRO A 375 -18.88 3.36 12.98
N GLY A 376 -18.01 4.05 13.69
CA GLY A 376 -18.37 5.25 14.42
C GLY A 376 -17.38 5.72 15.48
N ASN A 377 -17.86 6.59 16.36
CA ASN A 377 -17.08 7.24 17.41
C ASN A 377 -17.55 6.74 18.79
N TYR A 378 -16.62 6.29 19.62
CA TYR A 378 -16.89 5.66 20.91
C TYR A 378 -15.96 6.23 21.99
N GLY A 379 -16.47 6.31 23.23
CA GLY A 379 -15.66 6.61 24.40
C GLY A 379 -14.85 5.40 24.82
N GLU A 380 -15.37 4.67 25.78
CA GLU A 380 -14.84 3.40 26.24
C GLU A 380 -15.61 2.25 25.60
N ILE A 381 -14.90 1.24 25.11
CA ILE A 381 -15.44 -0.08 24.79
C ILE A 381 -14.78 -1.08 25.72
N GLU A 382 -15.57 -1.65 26.63
CA GLU A 382 -15.13 -2.71 27.55
C GLU A 382 -15.73 -4.04 27.06
N VAL A 383 -14.87 -4.97 26.66
CA VAL A 383 -15.28 -6.34 26.32
C VAL A 383 -14.99 -7.25 27.50
N ASP A 384 -16.01 -7.49 28.34
CA ASP A 384 -15.88 -8.36 29.51
C ASP A 384 -15.39 -9.77 29.15
N SER A 385 -14.85 -10.48 30.15
CA SER A 385 -14.29 -11.83 29.97
C SER A 385 -15.23 -12.75 29.17
N ARG A 386 -14.70 -13.37 28.12
CA ARG A 386 -15.46 -14.27 27.21
C ARG A 386 -16.65 -13.64 26.49
N GLY A 387 -16.77 -12.31 26.50
CA GLY A 387 -17.70 -11.58 25.66
C GLY A 387 -17.27 -11.60 24.19
N THR A 388 -18.20 -11.33 23.28
CA THR A 388 -17.90 -11.21 21.85
C THR A 388 -18.35 -9.87 21.29
N LEU A 389 -17.38 -9.05 20.88
CA LEU A 389 -17.62 -7.82 20.14
C LEU A 389 -17.66 -8.13 18.64
N TYR A 390 -18.71 -7.70 17.95
CA TYR A 390 -18.84 -7.81 16.50
C TYR A 390 -18.65 -6.45 15.84
N LEU A 391 -17.70 -6.37 14.91
CA LEU A 391 -17.40 -5.21 14.09
C LEU A 391 -17.57 -5.56 12.60
N THR A 392 -17.89 -4.58 11.78
CA THR A 392 -18.05 -4.69 10.32
C THR A 392 -17.21 -3.64 9.62
N SER A 393 -16.95 -3.80 8.32
CA SER A 393 -16.21 -2.86 7.47
C SER A 393 -16.48 -1.38 7.77
N GLY A 394 -15.41 -0.61 8.00
CA GLY A 394 -15.46 0.83 8.28
C GLY A 394 -14.48 1.29 9.36
N ASP A 395 -14.58 2.57 9.70
CA ASP A 395 -13.69 3.24 10.65
C ASP A 395 -14.33 3.33 12.05
N TYR A 396 -13.58 2.93 13.05
CA TYR A 396 -13.90 3.05 14.46
C TYR A 396 -12.89 4.00 15.12
N PHE A 397 -13.38 5.02 15.82
CA PHE A 397 -12.58 5.95 16.61
C PHE A 397 -12.98 5.79 18.06
N ILE A 398 -12.08 5.28 18.89
CA ILE A 398 -12.33 4.84 20.26
C ILE A 398 -11.34 5.55 21.18
N ASP A 399 -11.78 6.03 22.35
CA ASP A 399 -10.84 6.57 23.32
C ASP A 399 -10.11 5.45 24.07
N GLU A 400 -10.85 4.48 24.58
CA GLU A 400 -10.34 3.32 25.33
C GLU A 400 -10.98 2.02 24.84
N LEU A 401 -10.17 1.03 24.45
CA LEU A 401 -10.59 -0.32 24.10
C LEU A 401 -9.90 -1.31 25.05
N GLU A 402 -10.70 -1.89 25.94
CA GLU A 402 -10.25 -2.88 26.93
C GLU A 402 -10.90 -4.23 26.63
N VAL A 403 -10.07 -5.27 26.53
CA VAL A 403 -10.50 -6.62 26.13
C VAL A 403 -10.03 -7.62 27.18
N ASP A 404 -10.97 -8.09 28.01
CA ASP A 404 -10.72 -8.97 29.15
C ASP A 404 -10.41 -10.42 28.74
N ASP A 405 -10.00 -11.21 29.75
CA ASP A 405 -9.70 -12.64 29.64
C ASP A 405 -10.68 -13.45 28.78
N GLY A 406 -10.16 -14.10 27.75
CA GLY A 406 -10.90 -15.01 26.87
C GLY A 406 -11.93 -14.32 25.98
N ALA A 407 -11.95 -12.98 25.92
CA ALA A 407 -12.88 -12.23 25.08
C ALA A 407 -12.50 -12.33 23.60
N VAL A 408 -13.49 -12.11 22.74
CA VAL A 408 -13.37 -12.23 21.28
C VAL A 408 -13.78 -10.93 20.61
N ILE A 409 -12.96 -10.44 19.68
CA ILE A 409 -13.39 -9.45 18.68
C ILE A 409 -13.55 -10.16 17.34
N SER A 410 -14.78 -10.27 16.86
CA SER A 410 -15.11 -10.83 15.54
C SER A 410 -15.28 -9.68 14.54
N ILE A 411 -14.50 -9.71 13.47
CA ILE A 411 -14.36 -8.61 12.51
C ILE A 411 -14.74 -9.10 11.12
N ASP A 412 -15.85 -8.60 10.60
CA ASP A 412 -16.31 -8.88 9.25
C ASP A 412 -15.72 -7.89 8.25
N VAL A 413 -14.90 -8.39 7.33
CA VAL A 413 -14.25 -7.62 6.26
C VAL A 413 -14.89 -7.88 4.88
N ALA A 414 -16.06 -8.51 4.82
CA ALA A 414 -16.74 -8.84 3.56
C ALA A 414 -17.00 -7.61 2.68
N ASP A 415 -17.31 -6.46 3.30
CA ASP A 415 -17.62 -5.21 2.60
C ASP A 415 -16.43 -4.23 2.57
N GLY A 416 -15.23 -4.69 2.91
CA GLY A 416 -14.00 -3.88 2.94
C GLY A 416 -13.29 -3.86 4.29
N PRO A 417 -12.25 -3.03 4.43
CA PRO A 417 -11.39 -3.03 5.60
C PRO A 417 -12.06 -2.50 6.88
N VAL A 418 -11.49 -2.87 8.02
CA VAL A 418 -11.88 -2.39 9.35
C VAL A 418 -10.69 -1.69 10.01
N ASN A 419 -10.83 -0.39 10.26
CA ASN A 419 -9.81 0.42 10.93
C ASN A 419 -10.25 0.75 12.34
N ILE A 420 -9.50 0.30 13.33
CA ILE A 420 -9.75 0.49 14.76
C ILE A 420 -8.72 1.48 15.29
N ASN A 421 -9.15 2.73 15.46
CA ASN A 421 -8.29 3.86 15.84
C ASN A 421 -8.53 4.19 17.32
N VAL A 422 -7.54 3.93 18.16
CA VAL A 422 -7.63 4.02 19.63
C VAL A 422 -6.78 5.17 20.15
N VAL A 423 -7.33 6.07 20.96
CA VAL A 423 -6.63 7.29 21.37
C VAL A 423 -5.78 7.06 22.61
N SER A 424 -6.40 6.61 23.70
CA SER A 424 -5.80 6.67 25.03
C SER A 424 -5.34 5.31 25.53
N LYS A 425 -6.14 4.25 25.32
CA LYS A 425 -5.85 2.92 25.86
C LYS A 425 -6.30 1.78 24.94
N LEU A 426 -5.38 0.91 24.54
CA LEU A 426 -5.59 -0.36 23.86
C LEU A 426 -4.95 -1.46 24.70
N GLU A 427 -5.77 -2.33 25.28
CA GLU A 427 -5.31 -3.40 26.17
C GLU A 427 -6.01 -4.72 25.83
N PHE A 428 -5.21 -5.77 25.66
CA PHE A 428 -5.68 -7.14 25.54
C PHE A 428 -5.12 -7.94 26.73
N GLU A 429 -6.02 -8.47 27.56
CA GLU A 429 -5.65 -9.38 28.64
C GLU A 429 -5.34 -10.78 28.08
N LYS A 430 -5.61 -11.85 28.84
CA LYS A 430 -5.17 -13.20 28.46
C LYS A 430 -6.19 -13.89 27.56
N GLU A 431 -5.74 -14.89 26.80
CA GLU A 431 -6.62 -15.75 25.98
C GLU A 431 -7.51 -14.96 25.00
N VAL A 432 -7.13 -13.73 24.62
CA VAL A 432 -7.95 -12.90 23.73
C VAL A 432 -7.86 -13.42 22.29
N GLU A 433 -8.99 -13.47 21.60
CA GLU A 433 -9.04 -13.84 20.18
C GLU A 433 -9.53 -12.69 19.30
N ILE A 434 -8.77 -12.36 18.25
CA ILE A 434 -9.24 -11.50 17.17
C ILE A 434 -9.53 -12.39 15.95
N ASN A 435 -10.80 -12.50 15.60
CA ASN A 435 -11.28 -13.39 14.55
C ASN A 435 -11.72 -12.58 13.32
N ILE A 436 -11.10 -12.83 12.17
CA ILE A 436 -11.41 -12.16 10.90
C ILE A 436 -12.31 -13.06 10.05
N THR A 437 -13.42 -12.53 9.56
CA THR A 437 -14.37 -13.26 8.70
C THR A 437 -14.64 -12.51 7.40
N PRO A 438 -14.97 -13.21 6.30
CA PRO A 438 -14.98 -14.67 6.14
C PRO A 438 -13.61 -15.29 5.81
N GLN A 439 -12.59 -14.51 5.49
CA GLN A 439 -11.32 -15.00 4.93
C GLN A 439 -10.29 -15.43 5.99
N GLY A 440 -10.54 -15.19 7.28
CA GLY A 440 -9.63 -15.60 8.34
C GLY A 440 -8.27 -14.90 8.27
N PRO A 441 -7.18 -15.60 8.64
CA PRO A 441 -5.83 -15.01 8.68
C PRO A 441 -5.32 -14.41 7.38
N ALA A 442 -5.85 -14.86 6.23
CA ALA A 442 -5.46 -14.36 4.92
C ALA A 442 -5.87 -12.90 4.69
N ALA A 443 -6.82 -12.38 5.46
CA ALA A 443 -7.24 -10.98 5.44
C ALA A 443 -6.75 -10.18 6.66
N SER A 444 -5.68 -10.63 7.33
CA SER A 444 -5.05 -9.88 8.43
C SER A 444 -4.57 -8.48 8.04
N ASN A 445 -4.27 -8.27 6.75
CA ASN A 445 -3.98 -6.95 6.19
C ASN A 445 -5.22 -6.08 5.92
N GLN A 446 -6.43 -6.53 6.20
CA GLN A 446 -7.67 -5.73 6.08
C GLN A 446 -8.18 -5.21 7.42
N VAL A 447 -7.49 -5.55 8.50
CA VAL A 447 -7.81 -5.11 9.86
C VAL A 447 -6.61 -4.36 10.41
N THR A 448 -6.80 -3.08 10.74
CA THR A 448 -5.72 -2.25 11.29
C THR A 448 -6.14 -1.67 12.64
N PHE A 449 -5.41 -2.02 13.69
CA PHE A 449 -5.42 -1.33 14.98
C PHE A 449 -4.37 -0.21 14.94
N THR A 450 -4.78 1.04 15.05
CA THR A 450 -3.85 2.18 15.19
C THR A 450 -4.07 2.81 16.55
N THR A 451 -3.01 3.02 17.34
CA THR A 451 -3.13 3.63 18.66
C THR A 451 -2.24 4.87 18.83
N LEU A 452 -2.77 5.90 19.52
CA LEU A 452 -1.99 7.07 19.97
C LEU A 452 -1.43 6.89 21.38
N GLN A 453 -1.74 5.78 22.05
CA GLN A 453 -1.27 5.46 23.39
C GLN A 453 0.26 5.57 23.49
N HIS A 454 0.71 6.05 24.64
CA HIS A 454 2.11 6.08 25.01
C HIS A 454 2.44 4.96 26.00
N LYS A 455 3.73 4.61 26.08
CA LYS A 455 4.33 3.59 26.94
C LYS A 455 4.30 2.18 26.35
N GLU A 456 3.19 1.47 26.43
CA GLU A 456 3.13 0.03 26.13
C GLU A 456 1.73 -0.36 25.64
N VAL A 457 1.64 -1.20 24.61
CA VAL A 457 0.46 -1.98 24.23
C VAL A 457 0.77 -3.43 24.54
N LYS A 458 0.06 -4.00 25.52
CA LYS A 458 0.25 -5.37 25.96
C LYS A 458 -0.73 -6.29 25.22
N ILE A 459 -0.21 -7.40 24.72
CA ILE A 459 -1.02 -8.55 24.28
C ILE A 459 -0.77 -9.67 25.27
N GLY A 460 -1.76 -9.95 26.12
CA GLY A 460 -1.64 -10.91 27.21
C GLY A 460 -1.48 -12.36 26.75
N ASP A 461 -1.04 -13.19 27.70
CA ASP A 461 -0.66 -14.60 27.51
C ASP A 461 -1.71 -15.39 26.69
N GLU A 462 -1.26 -16.34 25.88
CA GLU A 462 -2.12 -17.29 25.14
C GLU A 462 -3.11 -16.62 24.15
N SER A 463 -2.94 -15.34 23.85
CA SER A 463 -3.82 -14.63 22.90
C SER A 463 -3.52 -14.97 21.45
N PHE A 464 -4.57 -15.02 20.63
CA PHE A 464 -4.50 -15.17 19.17
C PHE A 464 -4.96 -13.87 18.51
N VAL A 465 -4.00 -13.04 18.08
CA VAL A 465 -4.27 -11.72 17.52
C VAL A 465 -3.96 -11.71 16.02
N GLN A 466 -4.92 -11.22 15.24
CA GLN A 466 -4.83 -11.08 13.79
C GLN A 466 -5.09 -9.64 13.42
N GLY A 467 -4.30 -9.09 12.50
CA GLY A 467 -4.42 -7.69 12.11
C GLY A 467 -3.06 -7.00 12.07
N TRP A 468 -3.07 -5.75 11.65
CA TRP A 468 -1.92 -4.87 11.76
C TRP A 468 -2.05 -4.01 13.01
N LEU A 469 -0.98 -3.88 13.77
CA LEU A 469 -0.90 -3.04 14.95
C LEU A 469 0.09 -1.90 14.70
N ILE A 470 -0.41 -0.68 14.68
CA ILE A 470 0.35 0.55 14.46
C ILE A 470 0.35 1.36 15.76
N ALA A 471 1.44 1.26 16.51
CA ALA A 471 1.64 1.85 17.83
C ALA A 471 2.91 2.72 17.86
N PRO A 472 3.00 3.80 17.05
CA PRO A 472 4.24 4.54 16.84
C PRO A 472 4.80 5.25 18.10
N ASN A 473 3.98 5.35 19.15
CA ASN A 473 4.31 6.03 20.40
C ASN A 473 4.52 5.08 21.59
N ALA A 474 4.35 3.77 21.39
CA ALA A 474 4.37 2.76 22.45
C ALA A 474 5.25 1.56 22.08
N GLU A 475 5.78 0.92 23.12
CA GLU A 475 6.31 -0.44 23.04
C GLU A 475 5.16 -1.42 22.79
N VAL A 476 5.38 -2.48 22.04
CA VAL A 476 4.41 -3.57 21.90
C VAL A 476 4.97 -4.83 22.52
N ASP A 477 4.32 -5.32 23.58
CA ASP A 477 4.75 -6.50 24.32
C ASP A 477 3.80 -7.69 24.05
N LEU A 478 4.32 -8.67 23.31
CA LEU A 478 3.66 -9.97 23.10
C LEU A 478 4.07 -10.92 24.21
N ARG A 479 3.13 -11.30 25.07
CA ARG A 479 3.39 -12.19 26.20
C ARG A 479 3.53 -13.66 25.80
N GLU A 480 3.65 -14.52 26.80
CA GLU A 480 3.93 -15.93 26.62
C GLU A 480 2.84 -16.62 25.79
N GLU A 481 3.27 -17.50 24.88
CA GLU A 481 2.38 -18.33 24.06
C GLU A 481 1.40 -17.56 23.15
N CYS A 482 1.60 -16.25 22.96
CA CYS A 482 0.84 -15.48 21.98
C CYS A 482 1.13 -15.95 20.55
N VAL A 483 0.09 -15.91 19.72
CA VAL A 483 0.21 -16.07 18.26
C VAL A 483 -0.28 -14.79 17.61
N PHE A 484 0.63 -14.14 16.88
CA PHE A 484 0.32 -12.94 16.13
C PHE A 484 0.38 -13.20 14.62
N LYS A 485 -0.63 -12.72 13.87
CA LYS A 485 -0.66 -12.78 12.41
C LYS A 485 -0.97 -11.41 11.81
N GLY A 486 0.02 -10.82 11.17
CA GLY A 486 -0.07 -9.52 10.51
C GLY A 486 1.25 -8.76 10.67
N SER A 487 1.17 -7.45 10.83
CA SER A 487 2.33 -6.56 11.02
C SER A 487 2.26 -5.84 12.35
N ILE A 488 3.41 -5.63 13.00
CA ILE A 488 3.55 -4.72 14.14
C ILE A 488 4.50 -3.59 13.75
N VAL A 489 4.03 -2.35 13.90
CA VAL A 489 4.82 -1.14 13.74
C VAL A 489 4.77 -0.38 15.06
N ALA A 490 5.89 -0.30 15.75
CA ALA A 490 5.93 0.18 17.13
C ALA A 490 7.07 1.16 17.36
N LYS A 491 7.03 1.86 18.50
CA LYS A 491 8.21 2.57 18.98
C LYS A 491 9.32 1.58 19.35
N ALA A 492 8.96 0.50 20.05
CA ALA A 492 9.86 -0.53 20.57
C ALA A 492 9.17 -1.91 20.58
#